data_AF-G0PHN8-F1
#
_entry.id   AF-G0PHN8-F1
#
_cell.length_a   1.000
_cell.length_b   1.000
_cell.length_c   1.000
_cell.angle_alpha   90.00
_cell.angle_beta   90.00
_cell.angle_gamma   90.00
#
_symmetry.space_group_name_H-M   'P 1'
#
loop_
_entity.id
_entity.type
_entity.pdbx_description
1 polymer ?
#
loop_
_entity_poly.entity_id
_entity_poly.type
_entity_poly.pdbx_seq_one_letter_code
_entity_poly.pdbx_strand_id
1 'polypeptide(L)'
;MSYSIEFLPSKEEIFEKGNDECEAKAEIYKKRGGIYVDPDFPPTKETLGVVRDIETGELDLEKLDNPWLPLHKFCNFTRASI
;
A
#
# COMPACT_ATOMS: atom_id res chain seq x y z
N MET A 1 29.93 21.73 -27.93
CA MET A 1 29.39 20.51 -27.29
C MET A 1 29.11 20.85 -25.83
N SER A 2 27.86 20.80 -25.41
CA SER A 2 27.44 20.98 -24.02
C SER A 2 26.95 19.64 -23.47
N TYR A 3 27.39 19.26 -22.29
CA TYR A 3 26.90 18.09 -21.57
C TYR A 3 26.16 18.56 -20.32
N SER A 4 25.03 17.93 -20.01
CA SER A 4 24.30 18.10 -18.76
C SER A 4 24.67 16.95 -17.83
N ILE A 5 25.06 17.28 -16.60
CA ILE A 5 25.25 16.31 -15.53
C ILE A 5 24.03 16.41 -14.64
N GLU A 6 23.21 15.37 -14.61
CA GLU A 6 22.05 15.27 -13.73
C GLU A 6 22.48 14.57 -12.43
N PHE A 7 22.43 15.29 -11.32
CA PHE A 7 22.62 14.72 -10.00
C PHE A 7 21.28 14.15 -9.53
N LEU A 8 21.20 12.83 -9.46
CA LEU A 8 20.06 12.16 -8.87
C LEU A 8 20.19 12.23 -7.33
N PRO A 9 19.09 12.47 -6.60
CA PRO A 9 19.10 12.47 -5.16
C PRO A 9 19.56 11.10 -4.64
N SER A 10 20.23 11.11 -3.48
CA SER A 10 20.70 9.87 -2.87
C SER A 10 19.51 8.99 -2.47
N LYS A 11 19.77 7.69 -2.31
CA LYS A 11 18.75 6.77 -1.81
C LYS A 11 18.18 7.25 -0.48
N GLU A 12 19.04 7.72 0.43
CA GLU A 12 18.61 8.23 1.75
C GLU A 12 17.69 9.44 1.61
N GLU A 13 18.03 10.41 0.75
CA GLU A 13 17.25 11.63 0.54
C GLU A 13 15.84 11.33 -0.02
N ILE A 14 15.72 10.32 -0.89
CA ILE A 14 14.43 9.89 -1.44
C ILE A 14 13.53 9.29 -0.35
N PHE A 15 14.11 8.45 0.53
CA PHE A 15 13.35 7.83 1.61
C PHE A 15 12.96 8.82 2.70
N GLU A 16 13.85 9.76 3.04
CA GLU A 16 13.59 10.78 4.06
C GLU A 16 12.43 11.69 3.63
N LYS A 17 12.47 12.18 2.38
CA LYS A 17 11.36 12.97 1.81
C LYS A 17 10.04 12.19 1.78
N GLY A 18 10.10 10.91 1.39
CA GLY A 18 8.91 10.05 1.39
C GLY A 18 8.34 9.82 2.79
N ASN A 19 9.20 9.72 3.80
CA ASN A 19 8.79 9.53 5.18
C ASN A 19 8.08 10.77 5.74
N ASP A 20 8.62 11.96 5.47
CA ASP A 20 8.03 13.23 5.90
C ASP A 20 6.64 13.46 5.27
N GLU A 21 6.51 13.17 3.97
CA GLU A 21 5.23 13.25 3.27
C GLU A 21 4.20 12.26 3.85
N CYS A 22 4.65 11.07 4.24
CA CYS A 22 3.79 10.05 4.86
C CYS A 22 3.35 10.47 6.25
N GLU A 23 4.25 11.03 7.06
CA GLU A 23 3.97 11.50 8.42
C GLU A 23 2.97 12.67 8.41
N ALA A 24 3.16 13.66 7.53
CA ALA A 24 2.25 14.78 7.38
C ALA A 24 0.83 14.33 7.00
N LYS A 25 0.71 13.37 6.07
CA LYS A 25 -0.58 12.75 5.72
C LYS A 25 -1.17 12.04 6.95
N ALA A 26 -0.39 11.23 7.66
CA ALA A 26 -0.85 10.47 8.82
C ALA A 26 -1.40 11.38 9.94
N GLU A 27 -0.78 12.54 10.20
CA GLU A 27 -1.28 13.49 11.19
C GLU A 27 -2.66 14.08 10.81
N ILE A 28 -2.86 14.40 9.53
CA ILE A 28 -4.15 14.91 9.04
C ILE A 28 -5.24 13.86 9.24
N TYR A 29 -4.95 12.58 8.97
CA TYR A 29 -5.91 11.49 9.14
C TYR A 29 -6.17 11.16 10.61
N LYS A 30 -5.16 11.21 11.48
CA LYS A 30 -5.33 11.10 12.94
C LYS A 30 -6.31 12.14 13.46
N LYS A 31 -6.24 13.38 12.97
CA LYS A 31 -7.15 14.47 13.38
C LYS A 31 -8.57 14.31 12.83
N ARG A 32 -8.73 13.75 11.63
CA ARG A 32 -10.05 13.52 11.00
C ARG A 32 -10.75 12.26 11.49
N GLY A 33 -10.04 11.31 12.12
CA GLY A 33 -10.61 10.08 12.67
C GLY A 33 -11.13 9.09 11.61
N GLY A 34 -10.57 9.12 10.40
CA GLY A 34 -10.99 8.30 9.27
C GLY A 34 -10.00 7.19 8.89
N ILE A 35 -10.46 6.26 8.05
CA ILE A 35 -9.59 5.29 7.38
C ILE A 35 -8.93 6.00 6.19
N TYR A 36 -7.61 5.94 6.10
CA TYR A 36 -6.91 6.40 4.91
C TYR A 36 -7.13 5.41 3.76
N VAL A 37 -7.56 5.93 2.62
CA VAL A 37 -7.61 5.20 1.36
C VAL A 37 -6.68 5.92 0.41
N ASP A 38 -5.71 5.19 -0.15
CA ASP A 38 -4.78 5.75 -1.11
C ASP A 38 -5.51 6.07 -2.43
N PRO A 39 -5.54 7.34 -2.87
CA PRO A 39 -6.20 7.71 -4.13
C PRO A 39 -5.48 7.16 -5.36
N ASP A 40 -4.16 6.95 -5.29
CA ASP A 40 -3.35 6.43 -6.39
C ASP A 40 -3.38 4.89 -6.43
N PHE A 41 -3.74 4.27 -5.30
CA PHE A 41 -3.88 2.82 -5.17
C PHE A 41 -5.15 2.44 -4.41
N PRO A 42 -6.34 2.67 -5.00
CA PRO A 42 -7.61 2.40 -4.32
C PRO A 42 -7.83 0.89 -4.14
N PRO A 43 -8.62 0.45 -3.14
CA PRO A 43 -8.93 -0.95 -2.90
C PRO A 43 -9.94 -1.48 -3.94
N THR A 44 -9.53 -1.62 -5.19
CA THR A 44 -10.35 -2.09 -6.31
C THR A 44 -9.73 -3.33 -6.95
N LYS A 45 -10.50 -4.01 -7.81
CA LYS A 45 -10.02 -5.16 -8.57
C LYS A 45 -8.83 -4.82 -9.47
N GLU A 46 -8.77 -3.57 -9.93
CA GLU A 46 -7.72 -3.07 -10.80
C GLU A 46 -6.37 -2.98 -10.08
N THR A 47 -6.36 -2.69 -8.77
CA THR A 47 -5.12 -2.61 -7.97
C THR A 47 -4.63 -3.97 -7.48
N LEU A 48 -5.50 -4.98 -7.36
CA LEU A 48 -5.10 -6.37 -7.09
C LEU A 48 -4.28 -6.98 -8.23
N GLY A 49 -4.48 -6.50 -9.47
CA GLY A 49 -3.86 -7.06 -10.65
C GLY A 49 -4.33 -8.48 -10.95
N VAL A 50 -3.47 -9.29 -11.57
CA VAL A 50 -3.81 -10.66 -11.97
C VAL A 50 -3.60 -11.61 -10.81
N VAL A 51 -4.70 -11.96 -10.12
CA VAL A 51 -4.70 -12.94 -9.05
C VAL A 51 -4.71 -14.34 -9.64
N ARG A 52 -3.72 -15.16 -9.27
CA ARG A 52 -3.64 -16.57 -9.63
C ARG A 52 -3.57 -17.42 -8.37
N ASP A 53 -4.18 -18.58 -8.44
CA ASP A 53 -4.01 -19.57 -7.40
C ASP A 53 -2.56 -20.09 -7.39
N ILE A 54 -2.00 -20.28 -6.19
CA ILE A 54 -0.59 -20.67 -6.01
C ILE A 54 -0.39 -22.15 -6.34
N GLU A 55 -1.40 -22.98 -6.14
CA GLU A 55 -1.35 -24.43 -6.33
C GLU A 55 -1.73 -24.83 -7.75
N THR A 56 -2.78 -24.21 -8.33
CA THR A 56 -3.27 -24.57 -9.66
C THR A 56 -2.77 -23.65 -10.78
N GLY A 57 -2.31 -22.44 -10.45
CA GLY A 57 -1.90 -21.44 -11.43
C GLY A 57 -3.05 -20.84 -12.24
N GLU A 58 -4.29 -21.24 -11.95
CA GLU A 58 -5.50 -20.75 -12.58
C GLU A 58 -5.86 -19.34 -12.08
N LEU A 59 -6.64 -18.61 -12.87
CA LEU A 59 -7.15 -17.30 -12.48
C LEU A 59 -8.12 -17.47 -11.32
N ASP A 60 -7.76 -16.91 -10.17
CA ASP A 60 -8.61 -16.96 -8.98
C ASP A 60 -9.52 -15.72 -8.97
N LEU A 61 -10.67 -15.89 -9.62
CA LEU A 61 -11.70 -14.85 -9.73
C LEU A 61 -12.49 -14.67 -8.43
N GLU A 62 -12.51 -15.68 -7.54
CA GLU A 62 -13.22 -15.60 -6.27
C GLU A 62 -12.53 -14.64 -5.29
N LYS A 63 -11.19 -14.62 -5.30
CA LYS A 63 -10.41 -13.67 -4.49
C LYS A 63 -10.54 -12.22 -4.95
N LEU A 64 -11.01 -11.98 -6.18
CA LEU A 64 -11.14 -10.63 -6.75
C LEU A 64 -12.31 -9.85 -6.15
N ASP A 65 -13.34 -10.54 -5.64
CA ASP A 65 -14.54 -9.93 -5.04
C ASP A 65 -14.49 -9.81 -3.52
N ASN A 66 -13.39 -10.21 -2.89
CA ASN A 66 -13.27 -10.16 -1.44
C ASN A 66 -13.22 -8.70 -0.91
N PRO A 67 -13.87 -8.44 0.24
CA PRO A 67 -13.83 -7.13 0.86
C PRO A 67 -12.41 -6.80 1.32
N TRP A 68 -11.96 -5.58 1.05
CA TRP A 68 -10.71 -5.07 1.58
C TRP A 68 -10.86 -4.73 3.06
N LEU A 69 -10.10 -5.41 3.91
CA LEU A 69 -10.22 -5.30 5.34
C LEU A 69 -8.97 -4.62 5.92
N PRO A 70 -9.11 -3.51 6.67
CA PRO A 70 -7.98 -2.91 7.37
C PRO A 70 -7.58 -3.74 8.60
N LEU A 71 -6.29 -3.70 8.98
CA LEU A 71 -5.73 -4.55 10.05
C LEU A 71 -6.53 -4.53 11.37
N HIS A 72 -7.06 -3.38 11.76
CA HIS A 72 -7.83 -3.25 13.01
C HIS A 72 -9.13 -4.09 13.04
N LYS A 73 -9.62 -4.55 11.87
CA LYS A 73 -10.75 -5.50 11.79
C LYS A 73 -10.35 -6.94 12.13
N PHE A 74 -9.06 -7.25 12.12
CA PHE A 74 -8.52 -8.57 12.46
C PHE A 74 -8.07 -8.67 13.92
N CYS A 75 -8.18 -7.61 14.72
CA CYS A 75 -7.71 -7.57 16.12
C CYS A 75 -8.41 -8.56 17.08
N ASN A 76 -9.44 -9.30 16.64
CA ASN A 76 -10.01 -10.41 17.41
C ASN A 76 -9.29 -11.76 17.18
N PHE A 77 -8.29 -11.82 16.28
CA PHE A 77 -7.42 -13.00 16.15
C PHE A 77 -6.26 -12.95 17.14
N THR A 78 -6.56 -12.90 18.44
CA THR A 78 -5.56 -13.22 19.46
C THR A 78 -5.30 -14.72 19.47
N ARG A 79 -4.07 -15.10 19.07
CA ARG A 79 -3.38 -16.39 19.29
C ARG A 79 -3.94 -17.62 18.56
N ALA A 80 -3.50 -17.82 17.32
CA ALA A 80 -3.06 -19.15 16.94
C ALA A 80 -1.54 -19.19 17.18
N SER A 81 -1.13 -19.82 18.28
CA SER A 81 0.26 -20.11 18.57
C SER A 81 0.86 -20.94 17.44
N ILE A 82 2.02 -20.54 16.92
CA ILE A 82 3.04 -21.42 16.35
C ILE A 82 4.34 -21.10 17.09
#